data_AF-A0A4S4LJS3-F1
#
_entry.id   AF-A0A4S4LJS3-F1
#
_cell.length_a   1.000
_cell.length_b   1.000
_cell.length_c   1.000
_cell.angle_alpha   90.00
_cell.angle_beta   90.00
_cell.angle_gamma   90.00
#
_symmetry.space_group_name_H-M   'P 1'
#
loop_
_entity.id
_entity.type
_entity.pdbx_description
1 polymer ?
#
loop_
_entity_poly.entity_id
_entity_poly.type
_entity_poly.pdbx_seq_one_letter_code
_entity_poly.pdbx_strand_id
1 'polypeptide(L)'
;MLLPPTRLQRWSRDKALSFVPPDGWFELMNYRYASSAASSIVNMRQIPVPFSLLPSISIEESGGTLNFTLTSRLSTRLIERLTVDLYLGASATGASCTVSSGATWGFDPKTLTLRWEIQKAPQGSSHTLRGTFTTSTIGNLNLNLRKPSR
;
A
#
# COMPACT_ATOMS: atom_id res chain seq x y z
N MET A 1 3.82 -24.69 -6.97
CA MET A 1 4.28 -25.92 -7.67
C MET A 1 5.24 -26.61 -6.71
N LEU A 2 5.04 -27.90 -6.43
CA LEU A 2 5.85 -28.62 -5.43
C LEU A 2 7.10 -29.23 -6.08
N LEU A 3 8.22 -29.27 -5.37
CA LEU A 3 9.47 -29.88 -5.83
C LEU A 3 9.47 -31.42 -5.69
N PRO A 4 10.33 -32.13 -6.44
CA PRO A 4 10.11 -33.53 -6.82
C PRO A 4 10.11 -34.64 -5.76
N PRO A 5 10.48 -34.48 -4.47
CA PRO A 5 10.27 -35.58 -3.52
C PRO A 5 8.97 -35.47 -2.70
N THR A 6 8.10 -34.47 -2.93
CA THR A 6 6.86 -34.36 -2.13
C THR A 6 5.83 -35.42 -2.55
N ARG A 7 5.52 -36.37 -1.65
CA ARG A 7 4.44 -37.36 -1.86
C ARG A 7 3.06 -36.70 -1.86
N LEU A 8 2.59 -36.30 -3.04
CA LEU A 8 1.30 -35.63 -3.29
C LEU A 8 0.09 -36.35 -2.64
N GLN A 9 0.10 -37.68 -2.56
CA GLN A 9 -0.99 -38.45 -1.95
C GLN A 9 -1.17 -38.16 -0.44
N ARG A 10 -0.09 -37.99 0.32
CA ARG A 10 -0.18 -37.66 1.76
C ARG A 10 -0.65 -36.24 1.98
N TRP A 11 -0.24 -35.30 1.12
CA TRP A 11 -0.78 -33.94 1.18
C TRP A 11 -2.30 -33.93 0.98
N SER A 12 -2.80 -34.69 0.00
CA SER A 12 -4.23 -34.71 -0.31
C SER A 12 -5.06 -35.26 0.86
N ARG A 13 -4.62 -36.38 1.45
CA ARG A 13 -5.34 -37.09 2.52
C ARG A 13 -5.13 -36.48 3.90
N ASP A 14 -3.88 -36.17 4.24
CA ASP A 14 -3.44 -35.88 5.61
C ASP A 14 -3.10 -34.39 5.80
N LYS A 15 -3.13 -33.58 4.73
CA LYS A 15 -2.59 -32.20 4.71
C LYS A 15 -1.13 -32.12 5.19
N ALA A 16 -0.39 -33.21 4.98
CA ALA A 16 0.99 -33.38 5.42
C ALA A 16 1.96 -33.45 4.23
N LEU A 17 3.06 -32.71 4.31
CA LEU A 17 4.20 -32.80 3.40
C LEU A 17 5.28 -33.72 4.00
N SER A 18 5.78 -34.66 3.22
CA SER A 18 6.86 -35.58 3.61
C SER A 18 7.94 -35.53 2.54
N PHE A 19 9.18 -35.24 2.96
CA PHE A 19 10.34 -35.08 2.09
C PHE A 19 11.63 -35.33 2.89
N VAL A 20 12.72 -35.66 2.18
CA VAL A 20 14.09 -35.65 2.74
C VAL A 20 14.69 -34.28 2.39
N PRO A 21 15.08 -33.45 3.37
CA PRO A 21 15.64 -32.13 3.10
C PRO A 21 16.98 -32.27 2.36
N PRO A 22 17.20 -31.53 1.27
CA PRO A 22 18.54 -31.28 0.75
C PRO A 22 19.42 -30.57 1.79
N ASP A 23 20.74 -30.74 1.71
CA ASP A 23 21.67 -29.99 2.54
C ASP A 23 21.65 -28.50 2.16
N GLY A 24 21.68 -27.62 3.16
CA GLY A 24 21.70 -26.17 2.99
C GLY A 24 20.31 -25.52 2.82
N TRP A 25 20.27 -24.36 2.17
CA TRP A 25 19.05 -23.57 1.99
C TRP A 25 18.27 -24.05 0.76
N PHE A 26 16.97 -24.35 0.94
CA PHE A 26 16.08 -24.71 -0.17
C PHE A 26 14.65 -24.20 0.07
N GLU A 27 13.94 -23.88 -1.01
CA GLU A 27 12.52 -23.53 -0.97
C GLU A 27 11.68 -24.82 -0.94
N LEU A 28 11.00 -25.11 0.17
CA LEU A 28 10.19 -26.33 0.28
C LEU A 28 8.95 -26.30 -0.62
N MET A 29 8.23 -25.18 -0.63
CA MET A 29 6.98 -25.04 -1.36
C MET A 29 6.68 -23.58 -1.66
N ASN A 30 6.33 -23.31 -2.92
CA ASN A 30 5.64 -22.09 -3.31
C ASN A 30 4.14 -22.36 -3.45
N TYR A 31 3.32 -21.60 -2.73
CA TYR A 31 1.87 -21.70 -2.78
C TYR A 31 1.23 -20.33 -2.97
N ARG A 32 0.08 -20.33 -3.65
CA ARG A 32 -0.80 -19.18 -3.75
C ARG A 32 -2.03 -19.46 -2.91
N TYR A 33 -2.37 -18.53 -2.02
CA TYR A 33 -3.66 -18.59 -1.33
C TYR A 33 -4.78 -18.30 -2.33
N ALA A 34 -5.70 -19.25 -2.50
CA ALA A 34 -6.93 -19.07 -3.26
C ALA A 34 -8.10 -19.02 -2.27
N SER A 35 -8.83 -17.90 -2.23
CA SER A 35 -10.07 -17.81 -1.47
C SER A 35 -11.14 -18.66 -2.15
N SER A 36 -11.80 -19.57 -1.44
CA SER A 36 -12.79 -20.48 -2.05
C SER A 36 -14.04 -19.69 -2.46
N ALA A 37 -14.15 -19.34 -3.75
CA ALA A 37 -15.34 -18.70 -4.31
C ALA A 37 -16.58 -19.63 -4.39
N ALA A 38 -16.53 -20.84 -3.81
CA ALA A 38 -17.53 -21.89 -3.96
C ALA A 38 -18.51 -22.04 -2.77
N SER A 39 -18.56 -21.09 -1.83
CA SER A 39 -19.58 -21.08 -0.77
C SER A 39 -20.28 -19.72 -0.71
N SER A 40 -21.42 -19.64 -1.39
CA SER A 40 -22.60 -18.80 -1.11
C SER A 40 -22.44 -17.67 -0.07
N ILE A 41 -22.52 -16.41 -0.56
CA ILE A 41 -23.08 -15.17 0.03
C ILE A 41 -22.58 -14.70 1.42
N VAL A 42 -21.94 -15.54 2.25
CA VAL A 42 -21.38 -15.17 3.55
C VAL A 42 -20.08 -15.96 3.73
N ASN A 43 -18.96 -15.25 3.89
CA ASN A 43 -17.58 -15.76 3.96
C ASN A 43 -16.79 -15.80 2.65
N MET A 44 -16.72 -14.67 1.94
CA MET A 44 -15.40 -14.26 1.44
C MET A 44 -14.47 -14.22 2.66
N ARG A 45 -13.63 -15.25 2.86
CA ARG A 45 -12.52 -15.16 3.82
C ARG A 45 -11.55 -14.12 3.27
N GLN A 46 -11.83 -12.86 3.58
CA GLN A 46 -11.03 -11.71 3.20
C GLN A 46 -9.66 -11.87 3.86
N ILE A 47 -8.60 -11.83 3.06
CA ILE A 47 -7.24 -11.79 3.59
C ILE A 47 -7.16 -10.61 4.55
N PRO A 48 -6.84 -10.81 5.83
CA PRO A 48 -6.83 -9.73 6.80
C PRO A 48 -5.70 -8.75 6.45
N VAL A 49 -6.08 -7.54 6.05
CA VAL A 49 -5.12 -6.45 5.83
C VAL A 49 -4.64 -5.96 7.20
N PRO A 50 -3.31 -5.91 7.45
CA PRO A 50 -2.76 -5.67 8.79
C PRO A 50 -2.88 -4.22 9.27
N PHE A 51 -3.32 -3.30 8.42
CA PHE A 51 -3.53 -1.88 8.75
C PHE A 51 -4.77 -1.34 8.03
N SER A 52 -5.20 -0.14 8.42
CA SER A 52 -6.19 0.67 7.71
C SER A 52 -5.63 2.06 7.45
N LEU A 53 -5.84 2.60 6.26
CA LEU A 53 -5.48 3.97 5.88
C LEU A 53 -6.77 4.74 5.61
N LEU A 54 -6.97 5.85 6.32
CA LEU A 54 -8.06 6.79 6.11
C LEU A 54 -7.50 8.08 5.49
N PRO A 55 -7.65 8.28 4.17
CA PRO A 55 -7.21 9.48 3.50
C PRO A 55 -8.30 10.57 3.47
N SER A 56 -7.89 11.83 3.62
CA SER A 56 -8.69 13.02 3.39
C SER A 56 -7.85 14.03 2.63
N ILE A 57 -8.26 14.37 1.41
CA ILE A 57 -7.51 15.23 0.49
C ILE A 57 -8.45 16.31 -0.02
N SER A 58 -8.03 17.57 0.04
CA SER A 58 -8.68 18.68 -0.67
C SER A 58 -7.74 19.19 -1.75
N ILE A 59 -8.26 19.40 -2.96
CA ILE A 59 -7.47 19.90 -4.09
C ILE A 59 -7.96 21.32 -4.40
N GLU A 60 -7.00 22.22 -4.56
CA GLU A 60 -7.18 23.62 -4.88
C GLU A 60 -6.38 23.98 -6.14
N GLU A 61 -6.54 25.19 -6.66
CA GLU A 61 -5.96 25.59 -7.95
C GLU A 61 -4.43 25.49 -8.00
N SER A 62 -3.75 25.85 -6.90
CA SER A 62 -2.29 25.86 -6.79
C SER A 62 -1.75 24.83 -5.79
N GLY A 63 -2.53 23.80 -5.47
CA GLY A 63 -2.11 22.77 -4.53
C GLY A 63 -3.26 22.04 -3.86
N GLY A 64 -3.10 21.77 -2.57
CA GLY A 64 -4.15 21.14 -1.77
C GLY A 64 -3.69 20.74 -0.38
N THR A 65 -4.63 20.23 0.42
CA THR A 65 -4.36 19.70 1.77
C THR A 65 -4.41 18.18 1.81
N LEU A 66 -3.59 17.59 2.67
CA LEU A 66 -3.46 16.15 2.88
C LEU A 66 -3.67 15.86 4.36
N ASN A 67 -4.55 14.93 4.69
CA ASN A 67 -4.79 14.44 6.04
C ASN A 67 -4.96 12.93 6.01
N PHE A 68 -3.92 12.19 6.40
CA PHE A 68 -3.90 10.74 6.43
C PHE A 68 -3.85 10.24 7.87
N THR A 69 -4.63 9.20 8.15
CA THR A 69 -4.57 8.45 9.41
C THR A 69 -4.36 6.98 9.09
N LEU A 70 -3.28 6.41 9.60
CA LEU A 70 -2.97 4.99 9.47
C LEU A 70 -3.10 4.31 10.83
N THR A 71 -3.89 3.25 10.89
CA THR A 71 -4.14 2.49 12.12
C THR A 71 -3.70 1.04 11.95
N SER A 72 -2.92 0.52 12.90
CA SER A 72 -2.57 -0.90 12.97
C SER A 72 -3.80 -1.73 13.33
N ARG A 73 -4.09 -2.79 12.56
CA ARG A 73 -5.18 -3.75 12.81
C ARG A 73 -4.69 -5.03 13.49
N LEU A 74 -3.39 -5.14 13.75
CA LEU A 74 -2.81 -6.29 14.42
C LEU A 74 -3.05 -6.19 15.93
N SER A 75 -3.42 -7.32 16.54
CA SER A 75 -3.70 -7.44 17.97
C SER A 75 -2.55 -8.04 18.78
N THR A 76 -1.57 -8.67 18.10
CA THR A 76 -0.51 -9.45 18.78
C THR A 76 0.89 -9.15 18.26
N ARG A 77 1.01 -8.40 17.17
CA ARG A 77 2.29 -8.10 16.51
C ARG A 77 2.34 -6.62 16.16
N LEU A 78 3.54 -6.06 16.22
CA LEU A 78 3.80 -4.74 15.67
C LEU A 78 4.12 -4.86 14.17
N ILE A 79 3.87 -3.78 13.43
CA ILE A 79 4.27 -3.65 12.02
C ILE A 79 5.56 -2.85 11.99
N GLU A 80 6.57 -3.34 11.27
CA GLU A 80 7.84 -2.63 11.10
C GLU A 80 7.98 -2.11 9.68
N ARG A 81 8.67 -0.97 9.54
CA ARG A 81 9.08 -0.40 8.24
C ARG A 81 7.89 -0.20 7.29
N LEU A 82 6.81 0.37 7.81
CA LEU A 82 5.66 0.71 6.98
C LEU A 82 5.96 1.97 6.18
N THR A 83 5.71 1.93 4.88
CA THR A 83 5.91 3.06 3.98
C THR A 83 4.64 3.31 3.16
N VAL A 84 4.25 4.58 3.03
CA VAL A 84 3.16 5.04 2.18
C VAL A 84 3.74 6.02 1.18
N ASP A 85 3.65 5.66 -0.10
CA ASP A 85 4.07 6.52 -1.22
C ASP A 85 2.82 7.10 -1.91
N LEU A 86 2.79 8.42 -2.04
CA LEU A 86 1.72 9.16 -2.71
C LEU A 86 2.30 10.01 -3.84
N TYR A 87 1.93 9.70 -5.07
CA TYR A 87 2.20 10.55 -6.22
C TYR A 87 1.30 11.80 -6.19
N LEU A 88 1.89 12.99 -6.14
CA LEU A 88 1.16 14.26 -5.98
C LEU A 88 0.66 14.88 -7.29
N GLY A 89 1.00 14.26 -8.43
CA GLY A 89 0.62 14.74 -9.75
C GLY A 89 1.77 15.42 -10.51
N ALA A 90 1.63 15.49 -11.83
CA ALA A 90 2.69 15.95 -12.73
C ALA A 90 3.11 17.41 -12.51
N SER A 91 2.23 18.21 -11.94
CA SER A 91 2.47 19.62 -11.65
C SER A 91 2.92 19.88 -10.22
N ALA A 92 3.16 18.85 -9.41
CA ALA A 92 3.56 19.03 -8.02
C ALA A 92 4.95 19.69 -7.95
N THR A 93 5.05 20.76 -7.17
CA THR A 93 6.31 21.50 -6.97
C THR A 93 6.91 21.27 -5.59
N GLY A 94 6.10 20.84 -4.63
CA GLY A 94 6.54 20.60 -3.26
C GLY A 94 5.44 20.07 -2.35
N ALA A 95 5.86 19.68 -1.15
CA ALA A 95 4.97 19.31 -0.06
C ALA A 95 5.54 19.81 1.27
N SER A 96 4.66 20.12 2.22
CA SER A 96 5.01 20.49 3.59
C SER A 96 4.08 19.74 4.54
N CYS A 97 4.62 18.80 5.31
CA CYS A 97 3.85 17.92 6.15
C CYS A 97 4.37 17.90 7.60
N THR A 98 3.46 17.56 8.51
CA THR A 98 3.70 17.24 9.90
C THR A 98 3.22 15.81 10.13
N VAL A 99 4.03 15.01 10.80
CA VAL A 99 3.74 13.59 11.07
C VAL A 99 3.75 13.30 12.56
N SER A 100 3.04 12.25 12.96
CA SER A 100 3.09 11.72 14.33
C SER A 100 4.51 11.28 14.74
N SER A 101 4.80 11.28 16.04
CA SER A 101 6.08 10.81 16.59
C SER A 101 6.47 9.42 16.08
N GLY A 102 7.76 9.22 15.75
CA GLY A 102 8.26 7.94 15.25
C GLY A 102 7.96 7.69 13.77
N ALA A 103 7.43 8.68 13.06
CA ALA A 103 7.30 8.70 11.62
C ALA A 103 8.17 9.81 11.00
N THR A 104 8.54 9.61 9.74
CA THR A 104 9.29 10.56 8.92
C THR A 104 8.59 10.72 7.58
N TRP A 105 8.82 11.85 6.90
CA TRP A 105 8.31 12.04 5.54
C TRP A 105 9.36 12.74 4.67
N GLY A 106 9.21 12.59 3.37
CA GLY A 106 10.02 13.30 2.38
C GLY A 106 9.28 13.43 1.05
N PHE A 107 9.57 14.48 0.29
CA PHE A 107 9.09 14.66 -1.08
C PHE A 107 10.26 14.52 -2.04
N ASP A 108 10.12 13.64 -3.02
CA ASP A 108 11.10 13.51 -4.10
C ASP A 108 10.62 14.29 -5.34
N PRO A 109 11.28 15.41 -5.71
CA PRO A 109 10.89 16.21 -6.86
C PRO A 109 11.15 15.52 -8.21
N LYS A 110 11.95 14.44 -8.27
CA LYS A 110 12.18 13.69 -9.51
C LYS A 110 11.01 12.76 -9.83
N THR A 111 10.45 12.13 -8.80
CA THR A 111 9.34 11.18 -8.93
C THR A 111 7.98 11.81 -8.55
N LEU A 112 7.99 13.07 -8.10
CA LEU A 112 6.81 13.82 -7.63
C LEU A 112 6.01 13.07 -6.57
N THR A 113 6.73 12.29 -5.75
CA THR A 113 6.16 11.37 -4.76
C THR A 113 6.46 11.84 -3.36
N LEU A 114 5.41 11.96 -2.55
CA LEU A 114 5.46 12.11 -1.11
C LEU A 114 5.58 10.74 -0.47
N ARG A 115 6.67 10.49 0.25
CA ARG A 115 6.91 9.27 1.02
C ARG A 115 6.69 9.53 2.51
N TRP A 116 5.90 8.69 3.15
CA TRP A 116 5.65 8.68 4.58
C TRP A 116 6.08 7.34 5.19
N GLU A 117 7.01 7.37 6.12
CA GLU A 117 7.62 6.19 6.73
C GLU A 117 7.29 6.11 8.22
N ILE A 118 6.90 4.93 8.68
CA ILE A 118 6.64 4.61 10.08
C ILE A 118 7.53 3.41 10.44
N GLN A 119 8.50 3.63 11.31
CA GLN A 119 9.48 2.59 11.67
C GLN A 119 8.83 1.46 12.45
N LYS A 120 7.95 1.80 13.40
CA LYS A 120 7.24 0.85 14.26
C LYS A 120 5.82 1.33 14.48
N ALA A 121 4.85 0.48 14.12
CA ALA A 121 3.44 0.67 14.44
C ALA A 121 2.98 -0.45 15.39
N PRO A 122 2.95 -0.20 16.71
CA PRO A 122 2.44 -1.14 17.71
C PRO A 122 0.99 -1.58 17.47
N GLN A 123 0.54 -2.55 18.25
CA GLN A 123 -0.85 -3.03 18.19
C GLN A 123 -1.84 -1.88 18.42
N GLY A 124 -2.80 -1.73 17.52
CA GLY A 124 -3.83 -0.68 17.59
C GLY A 124 -3.32 0.76 17.50
N SER A 125 -2.03 0.99 17.21
CA SER A 125 -1.49 2.36 17.13
C SER A 125 -2.09 3.13 15.96
N SER A 126 -2.19 4.45 16.12
CA SER A 126 -2.63 5.38 15.09
C SER A 126 -1.51 6.38 14.79
N HIS A 127 -1.20 6.55 13.51
CA HIS A 127 -0.19 7.45 13.00
C HIS A 127 -0.85 8.42 12.03
N THR A 128 -0.42 9.68 12.05
CA THR A 128 -1.02 10.71 11.20
C THR A 128 0.03 11.42 10.37
N LEU A 129 -0.37 11.81 9.17
CA LEU A 129 0.34 12.76 8.32
C LEU A 129 -0.65 13.85 7.94
N ARG A 130 -0.31 15.10 8.21
CA ARG A 130 -1.11 16.27 7.86
C ARG A 130 -0.24 17.29 7.16
N GLY A 131 -0.70 17.89 6.09
CA GLY A 131 0.12 18.84 5.36
C GLY A 131 -0.56 19.43 4.15
N THR A 132 0.25 20.07 3.34
CA THR A 132 -0.14 20.63 2.06
C THR A 132 0.82 20.19 0.98
N PHE A 133 0.35 20.21 -0.26
CA PHE A 133 1.18 20.14 -1.44
C PHE A 133 0.90 21.34 -2.32
N THR A 134 1.91 21.75 -3.08
CA THR A 134 1.80 22.85 -4.04
C THR A 134 1.90 22.30 -5.44
N THR A 135 1.13 22.89 -6.35
CA THR A 135 1.21 22.60 -7.78
C THR A 135 1.44 23.88 -8.54
N SER A 136 2.24 23.80 -9.60
CA SER A 136 2.28 24.86 -10.60
C SER A 136 1.02 24.75 -11.46
N THR A 137 0.15 25.77 -11.43
CA THR A 137 -0.97 25.87 -12.36
C THR A 137 -0.43 25.69 -13.79
N ILE A 138 -0.91 24.69 -14.51
CA ILE A 138 -0.67 24.61 -15.95
C ILE A 138 -1.39 25.83 -16.52
N GLY A 139 -0.63 26.88 -16.83
CA GLY A 139 -1.15 28.09 -17.44
C GLY A 139 -2.04 27.70 -18.60
N ASN A 140 -3.29 28.15 -18.55
CA ASN A 140 -4.33 28.07 -19.57
C ASN A 140 -3.89 27.32 -20.83
N LEU A 141 -4.35 26.07 -20.99
CA LEU A 141 -4.52 25.51 -22.33
C LEU A 141 -5.54 26.41 -23.02
N ASN A 142 -5.03 27.45 -23.67
CA ASN A 142 -5.77 28.38 -24.48
C ASN A 142 -6.20 27.60 -25.73
N LEU A 143 -7.19 26.72 -25.56
CA LEU A 143 -7.91 26.05 -26.62
C LEU A 143 -8.66 27.16 -27.36
N ASN A 144 -7.93 27.83 -28.26
CA ASN A 144 -8.48 28.65 -29.31
C ASN A 144 -9.33 27.74 -30.20
N LEU A 145 -10.55 27.42 -29.77
CA LEU A 145 -11.60 26.97 -30.67
C LEU A 145 -11.89 28.16 -31.59
N ARG A 146 -11.15 28.23 -32.70
CA ARG A 146 -11.60 28.97 -33.87
C ARG A 146 -12.94 28.37 -34.27
N LYS A 147 -14.03 29.10 -34.04
CA LYS A 147 -15.31 28.77 -34.67
C LYS A 147 -15.09 28.74 -36.19
N PRO A 148 -15.51 27.68 -36.89
CA PRO A 148 -15.50 27.70 -38.35
C PRO A 148 -16.53 28.71 -38.83
N SER A 149 -16.08 29.63 -39.69
CA SER A 149 -16.94 30.57 -40.40
C SER A 149 -17.69 29.82 -41.51
N ARG A 150 -18.99 29.62 -41.36
CA ARG A 150 -20.00 29.82 -42.40
C ARG A 150 -21.40 29.61 -41.84
#